data_AF-A0A538CGJ8-F1
#
_entry.id   AF-A0A538CGJ8-F1
#
_cell.length_a   1.000
_cell.length_b   1.000
_cell.length_c   1.000
_cell.angle_alpha   90.00
_cell.angle_beta   90.00
_cell.angle_gamma   90.00
#
_symmetry.space_group_name_H-M   'P 1'
#
loop_
_entity.id
_entity.type
_entity.pdbx_description
1 polymer ?
#
loop_
_entity_poly.entity_id
_entity_poly.type
_entity_poly.pdbx_seq_one_letter_code
_entity_poly.pdbx_strand_id
1 'polypeptide(L)' 'VEDLFAAGIIDPTMVTRSALQNAASIAKNILTTEAVVAEPPEKSPVGAGAGMPDMGGMM' A
#
# COMPACT_ATOMS: atom_id res chain seq x y z
N VAL A 1 1.21 -22.72 29.41
CA VAL A 1 1.17 -22.62 27.94
C VAL A 1 0.09 -23.58 27.50
N GLU A 2 -0.92 -23.10 26.78
CA GLU A 2 -2.05 -23.91 26.32
C GLU A 2 -1.67 -24.65 25.03
N ASP A 3 -2.19 -25.86 24.84
CA ASP A 3 -2.07 -26.59 23.57
C ASP A 3 -3.13 -26.06 22.59
N LEU A 4 -2.66 -25.31 21.60
CA LEU A 4 -3.51 -24.63 20.61
C LEU A 4 -4.25 -25.63 19.69
N PHE A 5 -3.67 -26.82 19.47
CA PHE A 5 -4.33 -27.85 18.67
C PHE A 5 -5.49 -28.46 19.47
N ALA A 6 -5.26 -28.77 20.75
CA ALA A 6 -6.31 -29.25 21.66
C ALA A 6 -7.41 -28.19 21.88
N ALA A 7 -7.06 -26.90 21.87
CA ALA A 7 -8.00 -25.78 21.94
C ALA A 7 -8.79 -25.55 20.62
N GLY A 8 -8.48 -26.27 19.54
CA GLY A 8 -9.17 -26.17 18.26
C GLY A 8 -8.76 -24.95 17.41
N ILE A 9 -7.65 -24.30 17.73
CA ILE A 9 -7.12 -23.15 16.98
C ILE A 9 -6.19 -23.70 15.89
N ILE A 10 -6.74 -23.92 14.69
CA ILE A 10 -6.05 -24.58 13.59
C ILE A 10 -6.03 -23.66 12.36
N ASP A 11 -4.82 -23.34 11.89
CA ASP A 11 -4.63 -22.65 10.61
C ASP A 11 -4.55 -23.65 9.44
N PRO A 12 -5.26 -23.42 8.33
CA PRO A 12 -5.14 -24.27 7.16
C PRO A 12 -3.73 -24.23 6.57
N THR A 13 -3.17 -25.39 6.19
CA THR A 13 -1.82 -25.50 5.62
C THR A 13 -1.58 -24.55 4.45
N MET A 14 -2.57 -24.37 3.57
CA MET A 14 -2.48 -23.47 2.43
C MET A 14 -2.34 -21.99 2.87
N VAL A 15 -3.00 -21.59 3.97
CA VAL A 15 -2.97 -20.22 4.47
C VAL A 15 -1.57 -19.88 4.98
N THR A 16 -1.03 -20.66 5.90
CA THR A 16 0.32 -20.42 6.46
C THR A 16 1.39 -20.47 5.38
N ARG A 17 1.31 -21.45 4.46
CA ARG A 17 2.25 -21.58 3.33
C ARG A 17 2.21 -20.37 2.41
N SER A 18 1.01 -20.00 1.93
CA SER A 18 0.88 -18.92 0.95
C SER A 18 1.23 -17.57 1.56
N ALA A 19 0.87 -17.32 2.83
CA ALA A 19 1.27 -16.12 3.55
C ALA A 19 2.79 -15.98 3.61
N LEU A 20 3.51 -17.05 4.01
CA LEU A 20 4.97 -17.02 4.07
C LEU A 20 5.61 -16.82 2.69
N GLN A 21 5.13 -17.54 1.67
CA GLN A 21 5.66 -17.44 0.31
C GLN A 21 5.47 -16.04 -0.28
N ASN A 22 4.30 -15.44 -0.09
CA ASN A 22 4.00 -14.09 -0.57
C ASN A 22 4.83 -13.04 0.17
N ALA A 23 4.97 -13.18 1.49
CA ALA A 23 5.80 -12.29 2.30
C ALA A 23 7.29 -12.36 1.88
N ALA A 24 7.82 -13.57 1.70
CA ALA A 24 9.20 -13.75 1.24
C ALA A 24 9.43 -13.18 -0.17
N SER A 25 8.43 -13.30 -1.06
CA SER A 25 8.47 -12.74 -2.42
C SER A 25 8.65 -11.22 -2.41
N ILE A 26 7.80 -10.49 -1.66
CA ILE A 26 7.91 -9.03 -1.58
C ILE A 26 9.18 -8.61 -0.83
N ALA A 27 9.54 -9.31 0.26
CA ALA A 27 10.74 -9.01 1.03
C ALA A 27 12.01 -9.11 0.18
N LYS A 28 12.11 -10.15 -0.68
CA LYS A 28 13.20 -10.28 -1.64
C LYS A 28 13.30 -9.05 -2.53
N ASN A 29 12.17 -8.61 -3.13
CA ASN A 29 12.18 -7.45 -4.01
C ASN A 29 12.66 -6.20 -3.29
N ILE A 30 12.20 -5.94 -2.06
CA ILE A 30 12.65 -4.77 -1.27
C ILE A 30 14.15 -4.86 -0.94
N LEU A 31 14.65 -6.04 -0.54
CA LEU A 31 16.06 -6.22 -0.19
C LEU A 31 17.01 -6.06 -1.37
N THR A 32 16.59 -6.44 -2.58
CA THR A 32 17.45 -6.38 -3.78
C THR A 32 17.20 -5.14 -4.65
N THR A 33 16.26 -4.28 -4.25
CA THR A 33 15.96 -3.03 -4.98
C THR A 33 16.71 -1.88 -4.33
N GLU A 34 17.73 -1.37 -5.01
CA GLU A 34 18.63 -0.33 -4.49
C GLU A 34 17.96 1.06 -4.38
N ALA A 35 16.90 1.32 -5.16
CA ALA A 35 16.20 2.60 -5.15
C ALA A 35 14.72 2.46 -5.47
N VAL A 36 13.89 3.27 -4.80
CA VAL A 36 12.46 3.43 -5.09
C VAL A 36 12.22 4.89 -5.48
N VAL A 37 11.72 5.12 -6.68
CA VAL A 37 11.37 6.46 -7.17
C VAL A 37 9.86 6.64 -6.99
N ALA A 38 9.47 7.73 -6.32
CA ALA A 38 8.08 8.10 -6.13
C ALA A 38 7.86 9.53 -6.64
N GLU A 39 6.72 9.77 -7.28
CA GLU A 39 6.30 11.11 -7.67
C GLU A 39 5.81 11.89 -6.45
N PRO A 40 6.06 13.21 -6.38
CA PRO A 40 5.48 14.02 -5.33
C PRO A 40 3.95 13.99 -5.45
N PRO A 41 3.21 14.10 -4.32
CA PRO A 41 1.76 14.18 -4.37
C PRO A 41 1.33 15.34 -5.26
N GLU A 42 0.34 15.09 -6.12
CA GLU A 42 -0.25 16.16 -6.93
C GLU A 42 -0.81 17.24 -6.02
N LYS A 43 -0.46 18.50 -6.28
CA LYS A 43 -1.16 19.65 -5.72
C LYS A 43 -2.50 19.79 -6.45
N SER A 44 -3.44 18.89 -6.18
CA SER A 44 -4.81 19.11 -6.60
C SER A 44 -5.39 20.25 -5.73
N PRO A 45 -5.95 21.32 -6.32
CA PRO A 45 -6.57 22.36 -5.54
C PRO A 45 -7.70 21.73 -4.74
N VAL A 46 -7.60 21.82 -3.41
CA VAL A 46 -8.70 21.54 -2.50
C VAL A 46 -9.88 22.40 -2.94
N GLY A 47 -10.88 21.77 -3.56
CA GLY A 47 -12.14 22.41 -3.95
C GLY A 47 -12.25 22.77 -5.44
N ALA A 48 -12.71 21.80 -6.24
CA ALA A 48 -13.58 22.14 -7.36
C ALA A 48 -14.90 22.69 -6.79
N GLY A 49 -14.98 24.00 -6.57
CA GLY A 49 -16.17 24.62 -6.00
C GLY A 49 -16.02 26.12 -5.80
N ALA A 50 -16.69 26.87 -6.70
CA ALA A 50 -16.96 28.31 -6.65
C ALA A 50 -15.83 29.29 -7.03
N GLY A 51 -15.94 29.81 -8.26
CA GLY A 51 -15.61 31.21 -8.56
C GLY A 51 -14.33 31.43 -9.34
N MET A 52 -14.38 31.24 -10.67
CA MET A 52 -13.47 31.95 -11.57
C MET A 52 -14.30 32.81 -12.54
N PRO A 53 -14.45 34.11 -12.24
CA PRO A 53 -14.55 35.12 -13.27
C PRO A 53 -13.33 36.04 -13.14
N ASP A 54 -12.31 35.83 -13.96
CA ASP A 54 -11.70 36.97 -14.63
C ASP A 54 -10.90 36.54 -15.87
N MET A 55 -11.59 36.52 -17.01
CA MET A 55 -10.98 36.71 -18.31
C MET A 55 -10.69 38.22 -18.42
N GLY A 56 -9.56 38.67 -17.86
CA GLY A 56 -9.31 40.10 -17.72
C GLY A 56 -7.86 40.45 -17.50
N GLY A 57 -7.06 40.44 -18.58
CA GLY A 57 -5.94 41.37 -18.68
C GLY A 57 -4.57 40.77 -19.01
N MET A 58 -4.06 41.26 -20.14
CA MET A 58 -2.66 41.64 -20.37
C MET A 58 -1.67 40.55 -20.81
N MET A 59 -1.44 40.55 -22.13
CA MET A 59 -0.19 40.22 -22.86
C MET A 59 0.40 38.83 -22.70
#